data_AF-A0A847LJB8-F1
#
_entry.id   AF-A0A847LJB8-F1
#
_cell.length_a   1.000
_cell.length_b   1.000
_cell.length_c   1.000
_cell.angle_alpha   90.00
_cell.angle_beta   90.00
_cell.angle_gamma   90.00
#
_symmetry.space_group_name_H-M   'P 1'
#
loop_
_entity.id
_entity.type
_entity.pdbx_description
1 polymer ?
#
loop_
_entity_poly.entity_id
_entity_poly.type
_entity_poly.pdbx_seq_one_letter_code
_entity_poly.pdbx_strand_id
1 'polypeptide(L)'
;MNRRNLVLAGILVMTLAVGAPAGEFKDWVKKIAVAEHYQQDGLQLVDPKGDAHLIRMLDTVPMKLLNSLVKGSYPQAEIDKEREMEALEAAQKQAREAAGFKIGNTRPIDPDRLVNAIRQIIGRYPKIVPTLGEEHRWCPEAKPYLWYGFWHRFGRVIFRKQKEFPSPLFLRSKLFLLLACGWTSRYAVTGQEQELTRRLMLYPDRAVQIHDLFRESYLLNRGNLYLTMLTAENVLAGNPYREDRQNDPLQKKLAYLRHDTCEFGDNYGAWYHFFGIGLYGMLRAPVAARAVAEIEALGSLFLEAPDKQETYMNRIGAIFGRKLNRMMVNGDWHKPLTAADRTDYLLPNPALAAPQVGKAGQSAP
;
A
#
# COMPACT_ATOMS: atom_id res chain seq x y z
N MET A 1 24.03 49.14 28.79
CA MET A 1 24.36 48.20 27.68
C MET A 1 23.08 47.85 26.93
N ASN A 2 23.10 48.06 25.62
CA ASN A 2 21.93 48.32 24.77
C ASN A 2 21.21 47.05 24.25
N ARG A 3 19.89 47.05 24.35
CA ARG A 3 18.92 46.00 23.92
C ARG A 3 18.73 45.87 22.39
N ARG A 4 19.69 46.30 21.57
CA ARG A 4 19.46 46.49 20.11
C ARG A 4 20.13 45.49 19.16
N ASN A 5 20.89 44.51 19.65
CA ASN A 5 21.70 43.63 18.78
C ASN A 5 21.34 42.12 18.84
N LEU A 6 20.11 41.75 19.20
CA LEU A 6 19.68 40.34 19.33
C LEU A 6 18.63 39.92 18.29
N VAL A 7 18.56 40.60 17.14
CA VAL A 7 17.55 40.36 16.08
C VAL A 7 18.15 39.81 14.77
N LEU A 8 19.46 39.53 14.70
CA LEU A 8 20.14 39.24 13.42
C LEU A 8 20.93 37.92 13.35
N ALA A 9 20.57 36.91 14.14
CA ALA A 9 21.16 35.57 14.01
C ALA A 9 20.08 34.49 14.13
N GLY A 10 19.43 34.20 13.01
CA GLY A 10 18.39 33.19 12.92
C GLY A 10 17.78 33.09 11.53
N ILE A 11 18.59 33.08 10.48
CA ILE A 11 18.16 32.61 9.16
C ILE A 11 18.04 31.08 9.28
N LEU A 12 16.96 30.64 9.92
CA LEU A 12 16.46 29.28 9.79
C LEU A 12 15.67 29.27 8.50
N VAL A 13 16.16 28.54 7.51
CA VAL A 13 15.46 28.21 6.27
C VAL A 13 14.21 27.42 6.64
N MET A 14 13.12 28.13 6.94
CA MET A 14 11.78 27.62 6.73
C MET A 14 11.53 27.73 5.23
N THR A 15 11.56 26.60 4.54
CA THR A 15 10.90 26.45 3.26
C THR A 15 9.44 26.87 3.44
N LEU A 16 9.15 28.12 3.09
CA LEU A 16 7.79 28.60 2.85
C LEU A 16 7.20 27.68 1.77
N ALA A 17 6.32 26.78 2.17
CA ALA A 17 5.39 26.17 1.24
C ALA A 17 4.53 27.31 0.70
N VAL A 18 4.92 27.84 -0.46
CA VAL A 18 4.14 28.83 -1.21
C VAL A 18 2.88 28.09 -1.67
N GLY A 19 1.80 28.20 -0.90
CA GLY A 19 0.48 27.73 -1.33
C GLY A 19 0.10 28.46 -2.60
N ALA A 20 -0.44 27.73 -3.58
CA ALA A 20 -0.95 28.33 -4.80
C ALA A 20 -2.08 29.32 -4.45
N PRO A 21 -2.11 30.54 -5.01
CA PRO A 21 -3.22 31.45 -4.80
C PRO A 21 -4.54 30.78 -5.18
N ALA A 22 -5.60 30.97 -4.38
CA ALA A 22 -6.87 30.25 -4.49
C ALA A 22 -7.51 30.27 -5.90
N GLY A 23 -7.21 31.29 -6.71
CA GLY A 23 -7.62 31.37 -8.11
C GLY A 23 -6.97 30.29 -9.01
N GLU A 24 -5.70 29.98 -8.77
CA GLU A 24 -4.92 29.01 -9.54
C GLU A 24 -5.38 27.57 -9.26
N PHE A 25 -5.62 27.24 -7.98
CA PHE A 25 -6.17 25.94 -7.58
C PHE A 25 -7.53 25.68 -8.23
N LYS A 26 -8.41 26.68 -8.24
CA LYS A 26 -9.73 26.60 -8.88
C LYS A 26 -9.63 26.36 -10.38
N ASP A 27 -8.66 26.97 -11.02
CA ASP A 27 -8.40 26.82 -12.43
C ASP A 27 -7.88 25.41 -12.75
N TRP A 28 -6.98 24.85 -11.95
CA TRP A 28 -6.55 23.47 -12.09
C TRP A 28 -7.71 22.48 -11.98
N VAL A 29 -8.55 22.58 -10.93
CA VAL A 29 -9.73 21.69 -10.77
C VAL A 29 -10.67 21.73 -11.99
N LYS A 30 -10.76 22.87 -12.69
CA LYS A 30 -11.65 23.05 -13.85
C LYS A 30 -11.01 22.65 -15.18
N LYS A 31 -9.73 22.98 -15.38
CA LYS A 31 -9.03 22.90 -16.67
C LYS A 31 -8.32 21.56 -16.88
N ILE A 32 -8.05 20.81 -15.80
CA ILE A 32 -7.44 19.48 -15.89
C ILE A 32 -8.37 18.56 -16.70
N ALA A 33 -7.88 18.12 -17.85
CA ALA A 33 -8.50 17.04 -18.59
C ALA A 33 -8.29 15.73 -17.81
N VAL A 34 -9.32 14.89 -17.71
CA VAL A 34 -9.24 13.58 -17.02
C VAL A 34 -8.15 12.67 -17.62
N ALA A 35 -7.71 12.95 -18.85
CA ALA A 35 -6.66 12.22 -19.55
C ALA A 35 -5.23 12.68 -19.22
N GLU A 36 -5.04 13.81 -18.53
CA GLU A 36 -3.71 14.29 -18.14
C GLU A 36 -3.14 13.37 -17.05
N HIS A 37 -1.87 12.96 -17.19
CA HIS A 37 -1.23 12.09 -16.22
C HIS A 37 -0.47 12.93 -15.20
N TYR A 38 -1.01 13.03 -13.98
CA TYR A 38 -0.30 13.66 -12.88
C TYR A 38 0.59 12.66 -12.14
N GLN A 39 1.83 13.07 -11.89
CA GLN A 39 2.75 12.44 -10.94
C GLN A 39 3.48 13.52 -10.16
N GLN A 40 3.56 13.34 -8.84
CA GLN A 40 4.29 14.24 -7.96
C GLN A 40 5.81 14.05 -8.17
N ASP A 41 6.53 15.16 -8.39
CA ASP A 41 7.94 15.12 -8.80
C ASP A 41 8.92 14.69 -7.69
N GLY A 42 8.49 14.70 -6.43
CA GLY A 42 9.31 14.33 -5.28
C GLY A 42 8.55 14.50 -3.96
N LEU A 43 9.23 14.28 -2.81
CA LEU A 43 8.56 14.34 -1.51
C LEU A 43 7.98 15.73 -1.21
N GLN A 44 6.65 15.80 -1.18
CA GLN A 44 5.86 16.98 -0.82
C GLN A 44 4.66 16.52 0.00
N LEU A 45 4.66 16.79 1.31
CA LEU A 45 3.55 16.38 2.17
C LEU A 45 2.24 17.10 1.86
N VAL A 46 2.32 18.26 1.19
CA VAL A 46 1.18 19.04 0.71
C VAL A 46 1.49 19.45 -0.73
N ASP A 47 0.59 19.13 -1.64
CA ASP A 47 0.76 19.32 -3.08
C ASP A 47 -0.56 19.83 -3.68
N PRO A 48 -0.74 21.17 -3.77
CA PRO A 48 -1.99 21.76 -4.25
C PRO A 48 -2.35 21.35 -5.69
N LYS A 49 -1.36 21.15 -6.56
CA LYS A 49 -1.60 20.77 -7.96
C LYS A 49 -2.09 19.32 -8.04
N GLY A 50 -1.38 18.41 -7.37
CA GLY A 50 -1.80 17.02 -7.25
C GLY A 50 -3.14 16.86 -6.54
N ASP A 51 -3.43 17.67 -5.53
CA ASP A 51 -4.72 17.67 -4.83
C ASP A 51 -5.88 18.08 -5.76
N ALA A 52 -5.69 19.12 -6.57
CA ALA A 52 -6.67 19.54 -7.57
C ALA A 52 -6.95 18.41 -8.59
N HIS A 53 -5.88 17.75 -9.05
CA HIS A 53 -5.98 16.63 -9.98
C HIS A 53 -6.68 15.41 -9.35
N LEU A 54 -6.32 15.07 -8.11
CA LEU A 54 -6.91 13.97 -7.36
C LEU A 54 -8.42 14.17 -7.14
N ILE A 55 -8.84 15.37 -6.74
CA ILE A 55 -10.27 15.71 -6.59
C ILE A 55 -11.02 15.49 -7.91
N ARG A 56 -10.46 15.97 -9.02
CA ARG A 56 -11.06 15.79 -10.35
C ARG A 56 -11.22 14.32 -10.71
N MET A 57 -10.18 13.51 -10.44
CA MET A 57 -10.19 12.07 -10.69
C MET A 57 -11.22 11.35 -9.83
N LEU A 58 -11.29 11.67 -8.52
CA LEU A 58 -12.26 11.07 -7.59
C LEU A 58 -13.71 11.36 -7.97
N ASP A 59 -14.01 12.51 -8.59
CA ASP A 59 -15.34 12.81 -9.11
C ASP A 59 -15.73 11.93 -10.32
N THR A 60 -14.77 11.26 -10.99
CA THR A 60 -15.05 10.32 -12.09
C THR A 60 -15.23 8.87 -11.63
N VAL A 61 -14.72 8.52 -10.44
CA VAL A 61 -14.73 7.14 -9.91
C VAL A 61 -16.15 6.61 -9.72
N PRO A 62 -17.11 7.34 -9.10
CA PRO A 62 -18.47 6.82 -8.91
C PRO A 62 -19.15 6.44 -10.22
N MET A 63 -18.93 7.19 -11.30
CA MET A 63 -19.49 6.85 -12.62
C MET A 63 -18.77 5.71 -13.31
N LYS A 64 -17.47 5.52 -13.12
CA LYS A 64 -16.78 4.33 -13.63
C LYS A 64 -17.28 3.07 -12.92
N LEU A 65 -17.45 3.15 -11.60
CA LEU A 65 -18.02 2.09 -10.77
C LEU A 65 -19.50 1.85 -11.14
N LEU A 66 -20.33 2.89 -11.28
CA LEU A 66 -21.72 2.76 -11.74
C LEU A 66 -21.81 2.26 -13.18
N ASN A 67 -20.92 2.68 -14.09
CA ASN A 67 -20.92 2.19 -15.47
C ASN A 67 -20.45 0.73 -15.54
N SER A 68 -19.48 0.29 -14.73
CA SER A 68 -19.11 -1.13 -14.66
C SER A 68 -20.27 -1.96 -14.09
N LEU A 69 -20.97 -1.44 -13.07
CA LEU A 69 -22.15 -2.07 -12.47
C LEU A 69 -23.39 -2.10 -13.42
N VAL A 70 -23.64 -1.05 -14.19
CA VAL A 70 -24.86 -0.91 -15.04
C VAL A 70 -24.66 -1.45 -16.44
N LYS A 71 -23.45 -1.35 -17.02
CA LYS A 71 -23.19 -1.85 -18.37
C LYS A 71 -22.75 -3.31 -18.41
N GLY A 72 -22.42 -3.92 -17.27
CA GLY A 72 -21.98 -5.32 -17.19
C GLY A 72 -20.80 -5.63 -18.11
N SER A 73 -20.10 -4.60 -18.62
CA SER A 73 -18.95 -4.78 -19.49
C SER A 73 -17.73 -4.92 -18.60
N TYR A 74 -17.67 -6.05 -17.90
CA TYR A 74 -16.39 -6.64 -17.56
C TYR A 74 -15.64 -6.79 -18.90
N PRO A 75 -14.48 -6.15 -19.10
CA PRO A 75 -13.71 -6.28 -20.33
C PRO A 75 -13.60 -7.76 -20.69
N GLN A 76 -13.89 -8.14 -21.93
CA GLN A 76 -13.88 -9.55 -22.36
C GLN A 76 -12.54 -10.23 -22.02
N ALA A 77 -11.44 -9.47 -22.07
CA ALA A 77 -10.11 -9.91 -21.66
C ALA A 77 -9.97 -10.26 -20.15
N GLU A 78 -10.72 -9.60 -19.26
CA GLU A 78 -10.75 -9.93 -17.83
C GLU A 78 -11.64 -11.15 -17.57
N ILE A 79 -12.78 -11.27 -18.27
CA ILE A 79 -13.64 -12.47 -18.23
C ILE A 79 -12.89 -13.70 -18.74
N ASP A 80 -12.15 -13.55 -19.84
CA ASP A 80 -11.39 -14.64 -20.46
C ASP A 80 -10.22 -15.04 -19.55
N LYS A 81 -9.55 -14.09 -18.90
CA LYS A 81 -8.54 -14.36 -17.85
C LYS A 81 -9.14 -15.07 -16.63
N GLU A 82 -10.30 -14.65 -16.15
CA GLU A 82 -10.99 -15.32 -15.03
C GLU A 82 -11.40 -16.74 -15.41
N ARG A 83 -11.89 -16.97 -16.64
CA ARG A 83 -12.21 -18.32 -17.12
C ARG A 83 -10.98 -19.20 -17.29
N GLU A 84 -9.86 -18.64 -17.75
CA GLU A 84 -8.57 -19.34 -17.78
C GLU A 84 -8.10 -19.68 -16.36
N MET A 85 -8.23 -18.74 -15.42
CA MET A 85 -7.89 -18.94 -14.02
C MET A 85 -8.77 -20.02 -13.39
N GLU A 86 -10.09 -19.97 -13.56
CA GLU A 86 -11.03 -20.97 -13.03
C GLU A 86 -10.78 -22.36 -13.63
N ALA A 87 -10.48 -22.44 -14.93
CA ALA A 87 -10.17 -23.70 -15.59
C ALA A 87 -8.82 -24.30 -15.10
N LEU A 88 -7.81 -23.45 -14.90
CA LEU A 88 -6.51 -23.86 -14.35
C LEU A 88 -6.62 -24.23 -12.87
N GLU A 89 -7.37 -23.47 -12.08
CA GLU A 89 -7.65 -23.77 -10.68
C GLU A 89 -8.44 -25.07 -10.54
N ALA A 90 -9.44 -25.32 -11.39
CA ALA A 90 -10.20 -26.57 -11.39
C ALA A 90 -9.33 -27.77 -11.78
N ALA A 91 -8.50 -27.64 -12.82
CA ALA A 91 -7.56 -28.67 -13.24
C ALA A 91 -6.51 -28.97 -12.15
N GLN A 92 -6.03 -27.94 -11.44
CA GLN A 92 -5.04 -28.10 -10.38
C GLN A 92 -5.63 -28.56 -9.05
N LYS A 93 -6.91 -28.24 -8.77
CA LYS A 93 -7.63 -28.73 -7.58
C LYS A 93 -7.71 -30.26 -7.58
N GLN A 94 -7.96 -30.85 -8.76
CA GLN A 94 -7.94 -32.31 -8.94
C GLN A 94 -6.54 -32.91 -8.71
N ALA A 95 -5.47 -32.24 -9.14
CA ALA A 95 -4.10 -32.69 -8.90
C ALA A 95 -3.66 -32.55 -7.42
N ARG A 96 -4.28 -31.64 -6.65
CA ARG A 96 -3.86 -31.26 -5.28
C ARG A 96 -4.59 -32.01 -4.17
N GLU A 97 -5.84 -32.44 -4.39
CA GLU A 97 -6.53 -33.36 -3.47
C GLU A 97 -5.77 -34.69 -3.33
N ALA A 98 -5.02 -35.10 -4.36
CA ALA A 98 -4.12 -36.26 -4.33
C ALA A 98 -2.85 -36.06 -3.48
N ALA A 99 -2.48 -34.82 -3.11
CA ALA A 99 -1.24 -34.49 -2.39
C ALA A 99 -1.46 -34.07 -0.91
N GLY A 100 -2.70 -34.11 -0.41
CA GLY A 100 -3.00 -33.85 1.02
C GLY A 100 -2.83 -32.39 1.50
N PHE A 101 -2.66 -31.43 0.59
CA PHE A 101 -2.48 -30.01 0.91
C PHE A 101 -3.82 -29.28 1.05
N LYS A 102 -4.12 -28.72 2.23
CA LYS A 102 -5.34 -27.93 2.47
C LYS A 102 -5.07 -26.43 2.34
N ILE A 103 -5.38 -25.92 1.15
CA ILE A 103 -5.40 -24.51 0.76
C ILE A 103 -6.22 -23.66 1.74
N GLY A 104 -5.72 -22.48 2.13
CA GLY A 104 -6.50 -21.46 2.84
C GLY A 104 -6.61 -21.58 4.37
N ASN A 105 -5.96 -22.56 5.01
CA ASN A 105 -6.02 -22.74 6.47
C ASN A 105 -4.72 -22.38 7.22
N THR A 106 -3.61 -22.18 6.51
CA THR A 106 -2.33 -21.82 7.11
C THR A 106 -2.18 -20.32 7.17
N ARG A 107 -1.82 -19.79 8.35
CA ARG A 107 -1.49 -18.37 8.55
C ARG A 107 0.03 -18.20 8.37
N PRO A 108 0.53 -17.79 7.18
CA PRO A 108 1.96 -17.76 6.89
C PRO A 108 2.76 -16.79 7.76
N ILE A 109 2.13 -15.70 8.22
CA ILE A 109 2.82 -14.60 8.88
C ILE A 109 2.38 -14.51 10.35
N ASP A 110 3.35 -14.58 11.26
CA ASP A 110 3.20 -14.24 12.66
C ASP A 110 3.52 -12.75 12.87
N PRO A 111 2.51 -11.89 13.14
CA PRO A 111 2.74 -10.45 13.25
C PRO A 111 3.56 -10.05 14.48
N ASP A 112 3.57 -10.86 15.56
CA ASP A 112 4.36 -10.56 16.75
C ASP A 112 5.85 -10.78 16.49
N ARG A 113 6.18 -11.91 15.85
CA ARG A 113 7.55 -12.20 15.42
C ARG A 113 8.04 -11.23 14.36
N LEU A 114 7.15 -10.77 13.47
CA LEU A 114 7.49 -9.76 12.48
C LEU A 114 7.85 -8.43 13.14
N VAL A 115 7.09 -7.99 14.15
CA VAL A 115 7.43 -6.79 14.93
C VAL A 115 8.79 -6.96 15.62
N ASN A 116 9.10 -8.15 16.15
CA ASN A 116 10.44 -8.43 16.69
C ASN A 116 11.53 -8.36 15.62
N ALA A 117 11.30 -8.85 14.40
CA ALA A 117 12.23 -8.69 13.29
C ALA A 117 12.46 -7.21 12.96
N ILE A 118 11.42 -6.38 12.98
CA ILE A 118 11.54 -4.92 12.80
C ILE A 118 12.33 -4.27 13.95
N ARG A 119 12.06 -4.65 15.21
CA ARG A 119 12.84 -4.17 16.36
C ARG A 119 14.31 -4.53 16.22
N GLN A 120 14.61 -5.73 15.75
CA GLN A 120 15.98 -6.17 15.49
C GLN A 120 16.65 -5.28 14.43
N ILE A 121 15.94 -4.92 13.35
CA ILE A 121 16.44 -3.99 12.34
C ILE A 121 16.74 -2.62 12.94
N ILE A 122 15.79 -2.02 13.66
CA ILE A 122 15.98 -0.72 14.31
C ILE A 122 17.21 -0.76 15.23
N GLY A 123 17.33 -1.82 16.06
CA GLY A 123 18.46 -1.99 16.99
C GLY A 123 19.82 -2.17 16.31
N ARG A 124 19.88 -2.69 15.07
CA ARG A 124 21.13 -2.80 14.28
C ARG A 124 21.62 -1.44 13.78
N TYR A 125 20.77 -0.42 13.74
CA TYR A 125 21.12 0.92 13.25
C TYR A 125 20.91 1.99 14.32
N PRO A 126 21.68 1.97 15.44
CA PRO A 126 21.46 2.84 16.60
C PRO A 126 21.67 4.34 16.30
N LYS A 127 22.32 4.69 15.18
CA LYS A 127 22.48 6.08 14.72
C LYS A 127 21.22 6.65 14.08
N ILE A 128 20.22 5.82 13.78
CA ILE A 128 18.95 6.22 13.20
C ILE A 128 17.88 6.15 14.29
N VAL A 129 17.36 7.31 14.71
CA VAL A 129 16.27 7.38 15.68
C VAL A 129 14.94 7.22 14.94
N PRO A 130 14.15 6.18 15.21
CA PRO A 130 12.90 5.95 14.51
C PRO A 130 11.86 7.00 14.91
N THR A 131 11.07 7.47 13.95
CA THR A 131 9.96 8.40 14.15
C THR A 131 8.74 7.91 13.40
N LEU A 132 7.52 8.24 13.86
CA LEU A 132 6.31 7.90 13.12
C LEU A 132 6.21 8.69 11.79
N GLY A 133 6.80 9.88 11.73
CA GLY A 133 6.74 10.74 10.55
C GLY A 133 5.42 11.47 10.38
N GLU A 134 5.41 12.45 9.47
CA GLU A 134 4.20 13.21 9.13
C GLU A 134 3.52 12.66 7.88
N GLU A 135 2.20 12.54 7.94
CA GLU A 135 1.38 12.09 6.80
C GLU A 135 1.22 13.18 5.73
N HIS A 136 1.12 12.77 4.46
CA HIS A 136 0.62 13.61 3.38
C HIS A 136 -0.80 14.14 3.69
N ARG A 137 -1.04 15.43 3.43
CA ARG A 137 -2.28 16.11 3.78
C ARG A 137 -2.82 16.87 2.57
N TRP A 138 -4.14 17.08 2.60
CA TRP A 138 -4.80 18.02 1.70
C TRP A 138 -4.28 19.44 1.95
N CYS A 139 -4.03 20.17 0.86
CA CYS A 139 -3.76 21.60 0.91
C CYS A 139 -4.95 22.36 1.51
N PRO A 140 -4.72 23.53 2.13
CA PRO A 140 -5.80 24.35 2.67
C PRO A 140 -6.91 24.65 1.65
N GLU A 141 -6.55 24.85 0.39
CA GLU A 141 -7.45 25.17 -0.72
C GLU A 141 -8.35 23.98 -1.09
N ALA A 142 -7.88 22.74 -0.94
CA ALA A 142 -8.66 21.54 -1.21
C ALA A 142 -9.78 21.31 -0.18
N LYS A 143 -9.58 21.70 1.08
CA LYS A 143 -10.54 21.40 2.18
C LYS A 143 -11.94 21.98 1.91
N PRO A 144 -12.11 23.25 1.49
CA PRO A 144 -13.41 23.78 1.07
C PRO A 144 -14.02 23.02 -0.11
N TYR A 145 -13.21 22.50 -1.04
CA TYR A 145 -13.70 21.74 -2.20
C TYR A 145 -14.21 20.35 -1.83
N LEU A 146 -13.59 19.71 -0.83
CA LEU A 146 -14.06 18.43 -0.29
C LEU A 146 -15.39 18.61 0.46
N TRP A 147 -15.57 19.75 1.14
CA TRP A 147 -16.77 20.03 1.94
C TRP A 147 -17.91 20.67 1.12
N TYR A 148 -17.71 21.88 0.60
CA TYR A 148 -18.73 22.64 -0.13
C TYR A 148 -18.80 22.26 -1.60
N GLY A 149 -17.67 21.87 -2.20
CA GLY A 149 -17.61 21.46 -3.60
C GLY A 149 -18.49 20.24 -3.89
N PHE A 150 -18.61 19.30 -2.94
CA PHE A 150 -19.54 18.17 -3.07
C PHE A 150 -20.98 18.65 -3.25
N TRP A 151 -21.51 19.49 -2.35
CA TRP A 151 -22.90 19.96 -2.42
C TRP A 151 -23.18 20.75 -3.69
N HIS A 152 -22.22 21.59 -4.11
CA HIS A 152 -22.32 22.33 -5.36
C HIS A 152 -22.28 21.41 -6.60
N ARG A 153 -21.46 20.35 -6.60
CA ARG A 153 -21.45 19.34 -7.68
C ARG A 153 -22.71 18.50 -7.69
N PHE A 154 -23.20 18.08 -6.53
CA PHE A 154 -24.42 17.28 -6.38
C PHE A 154 -25.64 18.06 -6.88
N GLY A 155 -25.75 19.34 -6.52
CA GLY A 155 -26.76 20.24 -7.09
C GLY A 155 -26.67 20.33 -8.61
N ARG A 156 -25.47 20.40 -9.20
CA ARG A 156 -25.32 20.41 -10.67
C ARG A 156 -25.72 19.09 -11.33
N VAL A 157 -25.52 17.95 -10.68
CA VAL A 157 -26.00 16.66 -11.21
C VAL A 157 -27.53 16.64 -11.25
N ILE A 158 -28.19 17.03 -10.15
CA ILE A 158 -29.65 17.07 -10.05
C ILE A 158 -30.27 18.09 -11.00
N PHE A 159 -29.74 19.32 -11.04
CA PHE A 159 -30.36 20.44 -11.74
C PHE A 159 -29.82 20.74 -13.14
N ARG A 160 -28.62 20.26 -13.51
CA ARG A 160 -27.93 20.64 -14.77
C ARG A 160 -27.46 19.46 -15.62
N LYS A 161 -28.00 18.25 -15.40
CA LYS A 161 -27.70 17.03 -16.19
C LYS A 161 -26.19 16.75 -16.37
N GLN A 162 -25.38 17.09 -15.36
CA GLN A 162 -23.96 16.73 -15.40
C GLN A 162 -23.84 15.19 -15.28
N LYS A 163 -23.09 14.54 -16.18
CA LYS A 163 -22.97 13.08 -16.22
C LYS A 163 -22.14 12.49 -15.07
N GLU A 164 -21.29 13.29 -14.42
CA GLU A 164 -20.36 12.82 -13.41
C GLU A 164 -20.93 13.01 -12.00
N PHE A 165 -21.21 11.90 -11.31
CA PHE A 165 -21.70 11.90 -9.93
C PHE A 165 -20.54 12.16 -8.94
N PRO A 166 -20.61 13.19 -8.09
CA PRO A 166 -19.51 13.51 -7.17
C PRO A 166 -19.40 12.47 -6.06
N SER A 167 -18.17 12.09 -5.71
CA SER A 167 -17.92 11.20 -4.58
C SER A 167 -18.08 11.96 -3.24
N PRO A 168 -18.79 11.42 -2.23
CA PRO A 168 -18.85 12.01 -0.90
C PRO A 168 -17.50 11.81 -0.18
N LEU A 169 -16.56 12.74 -0.41
CA LEU A 169 -15.18 12.69 0.12
C LEU A 169 -15.05 13.25 1.56
N PHE A 170 -16.16 13.49 2.25
CA PHE A 170 -16.19 14.15 3.55
C PHE A 170 -15.32 13.44 4.59
N LEU A 171 -14.47 14.22 5.28
CA LEU A 171 -13.66 13.79 6.43
C LEU A 171 -12.70 12.61 6.16
N ARG A 172 -12.54 12.20 4.90
CA ARG A 172 -11.60 11.14 4.51
C ARG A 172 -10.20 11.73 4.38
N SER A 173 -9.24 11.15 5.08
CA SER A 173 -7.82 11.51 4.93
C SER A 173 -7.35 11.27 3.49
N LYS A 174 -6.44 12.12 2.99
CA LYS A 174 -5.82 11.97 1.66
C LYS A 174 -5.27 10.55 1.47
N LEU A 175 -4.52 10.05 2.44
CA LEU A 175 -3.94 8.70 2.40
C LEU A 175 -4.98 7.60 2.20
N PHE A 176 -6.11 7.64 2.92
CA PHE A 176 -7.18 6.64 2.75
C PHE A 176 -7.67 6.57 1.30
N LEU A 177 -7.90 7.73 0.69
CA LEU A 177 -8.38 7.79 -0.69
C LEU A 177 -7.31 7.32 -1.68
N LEU A 178 -6.04 7.62 -1.41
CA LEU A 178 -4.94 7.16 -2.24
C LEU A 178 -4.74 5.64 -2.17
N LEU A 179 -4.83 5.05 -0.98
CA LEU A 179 -4.74 3.59 -0.80
C LEU A 179 -5.93 2.88 -1.46
N ALA A 180 -7.16 3.35 -1.21
CA ALA A 180 -8.35 2.76 -1.79
C ALA A 180 -8.38 2.82 -3.34
N CYS A 181 -7.65 3.76 -3.95
CA CYS A 181 -7.55 3.88 -5.40
C CYS A 181 -6.23 3.36 -5.98
N GLY A 182 -5.29 2.88 -5.15
CA GLY A 182 -3.95 2.46 -5.60
C GLY A 182 -3.13 3.59 -6.25
N TRP A 183 -3.27 4.82 -5.76
CA TRP A 183 -2.67 6.03 -6.37
C TRP A 183 -1.58 6.68 -5.50
N THR A 184 -1.12 6.02 -4.44
CA THR A 184 -0.04 6.51 -3.57
C THR A 184 1.24 6.82 -4.36
N SER A 185 1.62 5.95 -5.30
CA SER A 185 2.80 6.11 -6.18
C SER A 185 2.74 7.32 -7.12
N ARG A 186 1.58 7.99 -7.22
CA ARG A 186 1.39 9.21 -8.04
C ARG A 186 1.27 10.48 -7.22
N TYR A 187 0.57 10.44 -6.07
CA TYR A 187 0.20 11.65 -5.30
C TYR A 187 0.76 11.69 -3.87
N ALA A 188 1.58 10.71 -3.51
CA ALA A 188 2.26 10.62 -2.22
C ALA A 188 3.66 10.02 -2.41
N VAL A 189 4.41 10.57 -3.36
CA VAL A 189 5.77 10.12 -3.70
C VAL A 189 6.73 10.47 -2.57
N THR A 190 7.62 9.54 -2.22
CA THR A 190 8.64 9.73 -1.19
C THR A 190 10.00 10.17 -1.76
N GLY A 191 10.20 9.99 -3.06
CA GLY A 191 11.47 10.27 -3.75
C GLY A 191 12.53 9.20 -3.55
N GLN A 192 12.20 8.10 -2.87
CA GLN A 192 13.11 6.98 -2.57
C GLN A 192 12.76 5.71 -3.35
N GLU A 193 11.68 5.72 -4.15
CA GLU A 193 11.14 4.55 -4.83
C GLU A 193 12.16 3.92 -5.79
N GLN A 194 12.80 4.73 -6.63
CA GLN A 194 13.79 4.24 -7.59
C GLN A 194 15.01 3.61 -6.92
N GLU A 195 15.50 4.25 -5.85
CA GLU A 195 16.65 3.74 -5.09
C GLU A 195 16.28 2.49 -4.29
N LEU A 196 15.06 2.42 -3.74
CA LEU A 196 14.57 1.21 -3.09
C LEU A 196 14.51 0.05 -4.09
N THR A 197 13.91 0.25 -5.26
CA THR A 197 13.90 -0.75 -6.35
C THR A 197 15.33 -1.20 -6.68
N ARG A 198 16.27 -0.26 -6.86
CA ARG A 198 17.67 -0.58 -7.17
C ARG A 198 18.30 -1.48 -6.10
N ARG A 199 18.06 -1.21 -4.81
CA ARG A 199 18.59 -2.03 -3.71
C ARG A 199 17.98 -3.43 -3.67
N LEU A 200 16.67 -3.54 -3.88
CA LEU A 200 15.97 -4.83 -3.89
C LEU A 200 16.42 -5.71 -5.07
N MET A 201 16.74 -5.10 -6.21
CA MET A 201 17.25 -5.81 -7.38
C MET A 201 18.60 -6.51 -7.15
N LEU A 202 19.35 -6.12 -6.09
CA LEU A 202 20.60 -6.78 -5.70
C LEU A 202 20.39 -8.11 -4.97
N TYR A 203 19.18 -8.39 -4.50
CA TYR A 203 18.88 -9.63 -3.81
C TYR A 203 18.79 -10.78 -4.82
N PRO A 204 19.14 -12.01 -4.39
CA PRO A 204 18.77 -13.20 -5.15
C PRO A 204 17.26 -13.25 -5.36
N ASP A 205 16.85 -13.94 -6.42
CA ASP A 205 15.42 -14.18 -6.67
C ASP A 205 14.82 -14.94 -5.47
N ARG A 206 13.59 -14.56 -5.09
CA ARG A 206 12.83 -15.08 -3.95
C ARG A 206 13.45 -14.85 -2.56
N ALA A 207 14.48 -14.02 -2.46
CA ALA A 207 15.15 -13.80 -1.18
C ALA A 207 14.57 -12.63 -0.36
N VAL A 208 13.90 -11.66 -1.00
CA VAL A 208 13.40 -10.47 -0.29
C VAL A 208 12.20 -10.84 0.57
N GLN A 209 12.36 -10.74 1.90
CA GLN A 209 11.25 -10.88 2.83
C GLN A 209 10.73 -9.52 3.30
N ILE A 210 9.55 -9.50 3.94
CA ILE A 210 8.89 -8.26 4.43
C ILE A 210 9.87 -7.38 5.24
N HIS A 211 10.64 -7.98 6.13
CA HIS A 211 11.59 -7.26 6.97
C HIS A 211 12.80 -6.71 6.17
N ASP A 212 13.21 -7.34 5.06
CA ASP A 212 14.26 -6.81 4.17
C ASP A 212 13.76 -5.58 3.41
N LEU A 213 12.54 -5.65 2.85
CA LEU A 213 11.92 -4.50 2.19
C LEU A 213 11.76 -3.32 3.16
N PHE A 214 11.29 -3.60 4.37
CA PHE A 214 11.23 -2.62 5.44
C PHE A 214 12.62 -2.06 5.77
N ARG A 215 13.64 -2.90 5.93
CA ARG A 215 15.01 -2.46 6.25
C ARG A 215 15.54 -1.50 5.21
N GLU A 216 15.49 -1.85 3.93
CA GLU A 216 16.04 -1.00 2.88
C GLU A 216 15.31 0.35 2.82
N SER A 217 13.98 0.32 2.94
CA SER A 217 13.18 1.54 2.99
C SER A 217 13.44 2.38 4.25
N TYR A 218 13.63 1.73 5.40
CA TYR A 218 13.95 2.38 6.69
C TYR A 218 15.27 3.13 6.63
N LEU A 219 16.28 2.52 6.01
CA LEU A 219 17.58 3.13 5.81
C LEU A 219 17.50 4.35 4.88
N LEU A 220 16.76 4.24 3.77
CA LEU A 220 16.56 5.34 2.83
C LEU A 220 15.83 6.52 3.47
N ASN A 221 14.79 6.22 4.25
CA ASN A 221 13.96 7.22 4.91
C ASN A 221 14.47 7.64 6.30
N ARG A 222 15.70 7.24 6.66
CA ARG A 222 16.38 7.63 7.92
C ARG A 222 15.49 7.46 9.15
N GLY A 223 14.77 6.35 9.20
CA GLY A 223 13.92 5.98 10.33
C GLY A 223 12.55 6.66 10.42
N ASN A 224 12.16 7.46 9.42
CA ASN A 224 10.78 7.93 9.30
C ASN A 224 9.88 6.77 8.85
N LEU A 225 9.06 6.22 9.76
CA LEU A 225 8.27 5.01 9.52
C LEU A 225 7.10 5.23 8.57
N TYR A 226 6.46 6.39 8.59
CA TYR A 226 5.45 6.75 7.60
C TYR A 226 6.02 6.64 6.19
N LEU A 227 7.14 7.32 5.93
CA LEU A 227 7.80 7.28 4.63
C LEU A 227 8.35 5.88 4.35
N THR A 228 8.88 5.17 5.35
CA THR A 228 9.38 3.79 5.19
C THR A 228 8.30 2.87 4.62
N MET A 229 7.13 2.87 5.24
CA MET A 229 6.01 2.03 4.80
C MET A 229 5.44 2.53 3.46
N LEU A 230 5.37 3.85 3.26
CA LEU A 230 4.86 4.45 2.02
C LEU A 230 5.78 4.23 0.82
N THR A 231 7.11 4.31 0.96
CA THR A 231 8.05 4.01 -0.14
C THR A 231 7.93 2.55 -0.55
N ALA A 232 7.85 1.63 0.42
CA ALA A 232 7.64 0.21 0.14
C ALA A 232 6.32 0.02 -0.62
N GLU A 233 5.24 0.63 -0.13
CA GLU A 233 3.94 0.60 -0.79
C GLU A 233 3.98 1.17 -2.22
N ASN A 234 4.61 2.33 -2.42
CA ASN A 234 4.68 2.98 -3.74
C ASN A 234 5.43 2.15 -4.78
N VAL A 235 6.49 1.45 -4.36
CA VAL A 235 7.24 0.52 -5.24
C VAL A 235 6.36 -0.67 -5.64
N LEU A 236 5.56 -1.19 -4.71
CA LEU A 236 4.67 -2.33 -4.95
C LEU A 236 3.41 -1.93 -5.74
N ALA A 237 2.90 -0.72 -5.53
CA ALA A 237 1.77 -0.08 -6.21
C ALA A 237 2.13 0.50 -7.59
N GLY A 238 3.33 0.21 -8.11
CA GLY A 238 3.80 0.71 -9.41
C GLY A 238 2.92 0.20 -10.56
N ASN A 239 2.00 1.05 -11.03
CA ASN A 239 1.07 0.81 -12.14
C ASN A 239 0.32 -0.54 -12.04
N PRO A 240 -0.67 -0.67 -11.12
CA PRO A 240 -1.38 -1.94 -10.87
C PRO A 240 -2.11 -2.49 -12.10
N TYR A 241 -2.38 -1.66 -13.11
CA TYR A 241 -3.05 -2.01 -14.36
C TYR A 241 -2.09 -2.35 -15.51
N ARG A 242 -0.79 -2.50 -15.25
CA ARG A 242 0.18 -2.91 -16.26
C ARG A 242 -0.07 -4.38 -16.64
N GLU A 243 -0.38 -4.64 -17.92
CA GLU A 243 -0.78 -5.97 -18.41
C GLU A 243 0.30 -7.06 -18.20
N ASP A 244 1.58 -6.69 -18.24
CA ASP A 244 2.73 -7.56 -18.04
C ASP A 244 3.35 -7.44 -16.63
N ARG A 245 2.60 -6.97 -15.62
CA ARG A 245 3.08 -6.79 -14.24
C ARG A 245 3.69 -8.08 -13.64
N GLN A 246 3.17 -9.24 -14.03
CA GLN A 246 3.70 -10.57 -13.67
C GLN A 246 5.11 -10.87 -14.20
N ASN A 247 5.61 -10.09 -15.17
CA ASN A 247 6.94 -10.22 -15.74
C ASN A 247 7.93 -9.21 -15.13
N ASP A 248 7.48 -8.38 -14.19
CA ASP A 248 8.32 -7.36 -13.60
C ASP A 248 9.51 -7.99 -12.85
N PRO A 249 10.77 -7.60 -13.15
CA PRO A 249 11.94 -8.20 -12.53
C PRO A 249 11.97 -8.12 -11.00
N LEU A 250 11.41 -7.05 -10.42
CA LEU A 250 11.40 -6.88 -8.98
C LEU A 250 10.46 -7.90 -8.30
N GLN A 251 9.40 -8.33 -8.98
CA GLN A 251 8.47 -9.33 -8.45
C GLN A 251 9.17 -10.66 -8.18
N LYS A 252 10.12 -11.04 -9.04
CA LYS A 252 10.94 -12.26 -8.89
C LYS A 252 11.85 -12.19 -7.68
N LYS A 253 12.19 -10.99 -7.20
CA LYS A 253 13.00 -10.79 -5.98
C LYS A 253 12.21 -11.08 -4.71
N LEU A 254 10.90 -10.83 -4.74
CA LEU A 254 10.02 -10.97 -3.59
C LEU A 254 9.77 -12.43 -3.25
N ALA A 255 9.90 -12.76 -1.96
CA ALA A 255 9.41 -14.00 -1.41
C ALA A 255 7.89 -14.12 -1.63
N TYR A 256 7.42 -15.35 -1.83
CA TYR A 256 6.01 -15.62 -2.02
C TYR A 256 5.30 -15.64 -0.65
N LEU A 257 4.38 -14.69 -0.42
CA LEU A 257 3.71 -14.55 0.89
C LEU A 257 2.43 -15.38 1.00
N ARG A 258 1.93 -15.88 -0.12
CA ARG A 258 0.68 -16.64 -0.22
C ARG A 258 0.91 -18.14 0.05
N HIS A 259 0.01 -18.75 0.83
CA HIS A 259 0.05 -20.18 1.20
C HIS A 259 -1.17 -20.96 0.67
N ASP A 260 -1.95 -20.37 -0.23
CA ASP A 260 -3.16 -20.95 -0.81
C ASP A 260 -2.95 -21.54 -2.22
N THR A 261 -1.92 -21.10 -2.93
CA THR A 261 -1.62 -21.58 -4.27
C THR A 261 -0.14 -21.92 -4.41
N CYS A 262 0.22 -22.76 -5.39
CA CYS A 262 1.58 -22.67 -5.92
C CYS A 262 1.75 -21.28 -6.54
N GLU A 263 2.98 -20.82 -6.68
CA GLU A 263 3.23 -19.49 -7.23
C GLU A 263 2.51 -19.31 -8.57
N PHE A 264 1.52 -18.42 -8.58
CA PHE A 264 0.67 -18.16 -9.73
C PHE A 264 0.05 -16.76 -9.59
N GLY A 265 -0.05 -16.04 -10.72
CA GLY A 265 -0.54 -14.66 -10.72
C GLY A 265 0.42 -13.66 -10.07
N ASP A 266 -0.13 -12.53 -9.65
CA ASP A 266 0.67 -11.40 -9.18
C ASP A 266 1.02 -11.49 -7.68
N ASN A 267 2.28 -11.80 -7.35
CA ASN A 267 2.79 -11.73 -5.97
C ASN A 267 2.75 -10.29 -5.41
N TYR A 268 2.76 -9.25 -6.25
CA TYR A 268 2.69 -7.87 -5.76
C TYR A 268 1.39 -7.56 -5.05
N GLY A 269 0.26 -8.15 -5.42
CA GLY A 269 -1.03 -7.90 -4.76
C GLY A 269 -0.93 -8.14 -3.25
N ALA A 270 -0.45 -9.32 -2.85
CA ALA A 270 -0.29 -9.67 -1.43
C ALA A 270 0.64 -8.70 -0.69
N TRP A 271 1.73 -8.26 -1.33
CA TRP A 271 2.68 -7.31 -0.74
C TRP A 271 2.10 -5.89 -0.63
N TYR A 272 1.51 -5.37 -1.70
CA TYR A 272 0.84 -4.07 -1.77
C TYR A 272 -0.24 -3.97 -0.69
N HIS A 273 -1.15 -4.95 -0.63
CA HIS A 273 -2.20 -5.00 0.38
C HIS A 273 -1.63 -4.99 1.80
N PHE A 274 -0.58 -5.78 2.07
CA PHE A 274 0.07 -5.81 3.38
C PHE A 274 0.67 -4.45 3.78
N PHE A 275 1.42 -3.80 2.89
CA PHE A 275 2.09 -2.53 3.18
C PHE A 275 1.10 -1.36 3.24
N GLY A 276 0.14 -1.28 2.31
CA GLY A 276 -0.90 -0.26 2.27
C GLY A 276 -1.76 -0.26 3.54
N ILE A 277 -2.36 -1.40 3.90
CA ILE A 277 -3.18 -1.48 5.12
C ILE A 277 -2.32 -1.38 6.39
N GLY A 278 -1.06 -1.84 6.35
CA GLY A 278 -0.11 -1.73 7.45
C GLY A 278 0.25 -0.28 7.74
N LEU A 279 0.48 0.50 6.69
CA LEU A 279 0.66 1.95 6.76
C LEU A 279 -0.59 2.62 7.35
N TYR A 280 -1.78 2.30 6.84
CA TYR A 280 -3.03 2.87 7.34
C TYR A 280 -3.28 2.53 8.82
N GLY A 281 -3.09 1.25 9.18
CA GLY A 281 -3.24 0.75 10.54
C GLY A 281 -2.21 1.32 11.53
N MET A 282 -1.04 1.73 11.04
CA MET A 282 -0.02 2.42 11.84
C MET A 282 -0.41 3.87 12.15
N LEU A 283 -1.14 4.55 11.27
CA LEU A 283 -1.47 5.97 11.41
C LEU A 283 -2.84 6.25 12.03
N ARG A 284 -3.68 5.24 12.19
CA ARG A 284 -5.09 5.41 12.58
C ARG A 284 -5.43 4.67 13.86
N ALA A 285 -6.44 5.19 14.54
CA ALA A 285 -7.01 4.54 15.71
C ALA A 285 -7.58 3.15 15.34
N PRO A 286 -7.58 2.18 16.28
CA PRO A 286 -7.93 0.77 15.99
C PRO A 286 -9.30 0.55 15.33
N VAL A 287 -10.27 1.43 15.62
CA VAL A 287 -11.65 1.34 15.10
C VAL A 287 -11.70 1.72 13.62
N ALA A 288 -11.00 2.77 13.21
CA ALA A 288 -10.96 3.22 11.81
C ALA A 288 -10.23 2.21 10.90
N ALA A 289 -9.15 1.59 11.38
CA ALA A 289 -8.40 0.60 10.61
C ALA A 289 -9.18 -0.71 10.38
N ARG A 290 -10.02 -1.14 11.33
CA ARG A 290 -10.90 -2.31 11.15
C ARG A 290 -12.00 -2.04 10.13
N ALA A 291 -12.65 -0.89 10.22
CA ALA A 291 -13.68 -0.49 9.27
C ALA A 291 -13.15 -0.43 7.84
N VAL A 292 -11.91 0.04 7.63
CA VAL A 292 -11.30 0.09 6.29
C VAL A 292 -10.95 -1.29 5.75
N ALA A 293 -10.37 -2.19 6.57
CA ALA A 293 -10.10 -3.57 6.14
C ALA A 293 -11.41 -4.33 5.78
N GLU A 294 -12.51 -4.00 6.45
CA GLU A 294 -13.85 -4.54 6.13
C GLU A 294 -14.46 -3.88 4.88
N ILE A 295 -14.15 -2.60 4.59
CA ILE A 295 -14.61 -1.88 3.39
C ILE A 295 -13.79 -2.27 2.14
N GLU A 296 -12.48 -2.53 2.25
CA GLU A 296 -11.68 -3.05 1.14
C GLU A 296 -12.13 -4.48 0.76
N ALA A 297 -12.49 -5.30 1.74
CA ALA A 297 -13.12 -6.60 1.49
C ALA A 297 -14.49 -6.48 0.77
N LEU A 298 -15.17 -5.34 0.87
CA LEU A 298 -16.35 -5.01 0.07
C LEU A 298 -15.94 -4.55 -1.35
N GLY A 299 -14.87 -3.75 -1.48
CA GLY A 299 -14.35 -3.28 -2.77
C GLY A 299 -13.86 -4.42 -3.67
N SER A 300 -13.12 -5.38 -3.10
CA SER A 300 -12.73 -6.61 -3.80
C SER A 300 -13.99 -7.41 -4.16
N LEU A 301 -14.93 -7.65 -3.24
CA LEU A 301 -16.19 -8.38 -3.51
C LEU A 301 -16.99 -7.90 -4.75
N PHE A 302 -16.82 -6.64 -5.17
CA PHE A 302 -17.52 -6.04 -6.31
C PHE A 302 -16.67 -5.92 -7.58
N LEU A 303 -15.35 -6.08 -7.50
CA LEU A 303 -14.42 -5.92 -8.62
C LEU A 303 -13.63 -7.18 -8.94
N GLU A 304 -13.45 -8.09 -7.98
CA GLU A 304 -12.70 -9.35 -8.09
C GLU A 304 -13.39 -10.39 -7.18
N ALA A 305 -13.59 -11.63 -7.62
CA ALA A 305 -14.26 -12.64 -6.78
C ALA A 305 -13.61 -12.77 -5.38
N PRO A 306 -14.34 -13.20 -4.32
CA PRO A 306 -13.84 -13.16 -2.94
C PRO A 306 -12.51 -13.91 -2.73
N ASP A 307 -11.37 -13.19 -2.65
CA ASP A 307 -10.07 -13.76 -2.34
C ASP A 307 -9.83 -13.78 -0.80
N LYS A 308 -9.89 -14.99 -0.23
CA LYS A 308 -9.68 -15.23 1.21
C LYS A 308 -8.26 -14.90 1.68
N GLN A 309 -7.24 -14.98 0.82
CA GLN A 309 -5.88 -14.63 1.19
C GLN A 309 -5.60 -13.14 1.07
N GLU A 310 -6.18 -12.43 0.09
CA GLU A 310 -6.13 -10.97 0.08
C GLU A 310 -6.73 -10.41 1.38
N THR A 311 -7.88 -10.95 1.79
CA THR A 311 -8.51 -10.65 3.09
C THR A 311 -7.58 -10.96 4.27
N TYR A 312 -6.86 -12.08 4.23
CA TYR A 312 -5.88 -12.44 5.26
C TYR A 312 -4.69 -11.47 5.29
N MET A 313 -4.11 -11.11 4.14
CA MET A 313 -3.01 -10.15 4.04
C MET A 313 -3.43 -8.78 4.54
N ASN A 314 -4.63 -8.33 4.18
CA ASN A 314 -5.24 -7.11 4.70
C ASN A 314 -5.35 -7.15 6.24
N ARG A 315 -5.85 -8.26 6.79
CA ARG A 315 -5.99 -8.44 8.23
C ARG A 315 -4.64 -8.46 8.96
N ILE A 316 -3.65 -9.18 8.44
CA ILE A 316 -2.32 -9.26 9.05
C ILE A 316 -1.61 -7.92 8.96
N GLY A 317 -1.63 -7.26 7.80
CA GLY A 317 -1.08 -5.91 7.65
C GLY A 317 -1.69 -4.95 8.67
N ALA A 318 -3.01 -4.99 8.89
CA ALA A 318 -3.68 -4.13 9.88
C ALA A 318 -3.26 -4.46 11.32
N ILE A 319 -3.05 -5.74 11.65
CA ILE A 319 -2.52 -6.15 12.97
C ILE A 319 -1.08 -5.67 13.13
N PHE A 320 -0.23 -5.90 12.13
CA PHE A 320 1.16 -5.48 12.10
C PHE A 320 1.29 -3.97 12.27
N GLY A 321 0.60 -3.17 11.45
CA GLY A 321 0.61 -1.71 11.52
C GLY A 321 0.25 -1.16 12.89
N ARG A 322 -0.79 -1.73 13.53
CA ARG A 322 -1.15 -1.35 14.91
C ARG A 322 -0.09 -1.71 15.93
N LYS A 323 0.50 -2.90 15.83
CA LYS A 323 1.57 -3.31 16.75
C LYS A 323 2.82 -2.46 16.55
N LEU A 324 3.14 -2.10 15.30
CA LEU A 324 4.23 -1.19 14.95
C LEU A 324 3.99 0.20 15.55
N ASN A 325 2.78 0.76 15.43
CA ASN A 325 2.41 2.02 16.09
C ASN A 325 2.58 1.93 17.60
N ARG A 326 2.03 0.88 18.24
CA ARG A 326 2.14 0.68 19.69
C ARG A 326 3.60 0.60 20.14
N MET A 327 4.42 -0.17 19.43
CA MET A 327 5.85 -0.26 19.69
C MET A 327 6.53 1.12 19.66
N MET A 328 6.13 1.97 18.71
CA MET A 328 6.66 3.33 18.59
C MET A 328 6.18 4.26 19.70
N VAL A 329 4.88 4.27 19.98
CA VAL A 329 4.26 5.13 21.01
C VAL A 329 4.76 4.77 22.41
N ASN A 330 4.89 3.48 22.71
CA ASN A 330 5.40 2.99 23.99
C ASN A 330 6.93 3.09 24.11
N GLY A 331 7.61 3.40 23.00
CA GLY A 331 9.06 3.34 22.91
C GLY A 331 9.63 1.92 22.88
N ASP A 332 8.85 0.84 22.87
CA ASP A 332 9.34 -0.56 22.98
C ASP A 332 10.45 -0.95 21.98
N TRP A 333 10.63 -0.17 20.90
CA TRP A 333 11.76 -0.29 19.97
C TRP A 333 13.14 -0.11 20.62
N HIS A 334 13.27 0.62 21.74
CA HIS A 334 14.54 0.75 22.47
C HIS A 334 14.86 -0.45 23.35
N LYS A 335 13.85 -1.29 23.65
CA LYS A 335 14.02 -2.43 24.55
C LYS A 335 14.76 -3.53 23.81
N PRO A 336 15.83 -4.12 24.39
CA PRO A 336 16.51 -5.24 23.77
C PRO A 336 15.56 -6.43 23.62
N LEU A 337 15.77 -7.22 22.57
CA LEU A 337 15.08 -8.50 22.37
C LEU A 337 15.67 -9.54 23.34
N THR A 338 14.80 -10.37 23.90
CA THR A 338 15.17 -11.52 24.72
C THR A 338 15.30 -12.79 23.88
N ALA A 339 15.84 -13.86 24.45
CA ALA A 339 15.91 -15.16 23.78
C ALA A 339 14.52 -15.74 23.42
N ALA A 340 13.45 -15.29 24.08
CA ALA A 340 12.08 -15.68 23.78
C ALA A 340 11.48 -14.92 22.58
N ASP A 341 12.08 -13.77 22.22
CA ASP A 341 11.59 -12.89 21.15
C ASP A 341 12.04 -13.38 19.78
N ARG A 342 11.34 -14.40 19.28
CA ARG A 342 11.58 -14.96 17.94
C ARG A 342 11.34 -13.94 16.83
N THR A 343 12.13 -14.03 15.76
CA THR A 343 12.06 -13.18 14.56
C THR A 343 11.72 -13.95 13.28
N ASP A 344 11.60 -15.27 13.35
CA ASP A 344 11.20 -16.12 12.23
C ASP A 344 9.66 -16.12 12.10
N TYR A 345 9.17 -15.08 11.43
CA TYR A 345 7.74 -14.80 11.33
C TYR A 345 7.06 -15.47 10.14
N LEU A 346 7.81 -15.84 9.10
CA LEU A 346 7.28 -16.42 7.89
C LEU A 346 7.42 -17.94 7.96
N LEU A 347 6.28 -18.64 7.96
CA LEU A 347 6.27 -20.10 7.86
C LEU A 347 6.77 -20.53 6.46
N PRO A 348 7.52 -21.64 6.35
CA PRO A 348 7.88 -22.19 5.06
C PRO A 348 6.63 -22.52 4.22
N ASN A 349 6.66 -22.19 2.93
CA ASN A 349 5.62 -22.62 2.02
C ASN A 349 5.91 -24.04 1.52
N PRO A 350 5.11 -25.05 1.90
CA PRO A 350 5.35 -26.44 1.49
C PRO A 350 5.15 -26.65 -0.02
N ALA A 351 4.41 -25.78 -0.71
CA ALA A 351 4.25 -25.83 -2.16
C ALA A 351 5.50 -25.35 -2.92
N LEU A 352 6.46 -24.72 -2.23
CA LEU A 352 7.75 -24.31 -2.77
C LEU A 352 8.91 -25.20 -2.30
N ALA A 353 8.64 -26.18 -1.44
CA ALA A 353 9.63 -27.18 -1.09
C ALA A 353 9.88 -28.07 -2.32
N ALA A 354 11.13 -28.17 -2.76
CA ALA A 354 11.49 -29.10 -3.83
C ALA A 354 10.96 -30.49 -3.48
N PRO A 355 10.42 -31.26 -4.45
CA PRO A 355 10.02 -32.63 -4.18
C PRO A 355 11.23 -33.34 -3.58
N GLN A 356 11.05 -33.90 -2.38
CA GLN A 356 12.05 -34.81 -1.84
C GLN A 356 12.19 -35.90 -2.89
N VAL A 357 13.29 -35.88 -3.63
CA VAL A 357 13.70 -37.00 -4.49
C VAL A 357 13.71 -38.18 -3.55
N GLY A 358 12.71 -39.05 -3.69
CA GLY A 358 12.56 -40.20 -2.84
C GLY A 358 13.90 -40.91 -2.79
N LYS A 359 14.41 -41.17 -1.59
CA LYS A 359 15.40 -42.20 -1.38
C LYS A 359 14.75 -43.54 -1.76
N ALA A 360 14.60 -43.78 -3.06
CA ALA A 360 14.46 -45.11 -3.60
C ALA A 360 15.80 -45.79 -3.36
N GLY A 361 15.79 -46.80 -2.50
CA GLY A 361 16.96 -47.61 -2.19
C GLY A 361 17.52 -47.29 -0.81
N GLN A 362 16.94 -47.92 0.22
CA GLN A 362 17.70 -48.58 1.29
C GLN A 362 16.77 -49.37 2.21
N SER A 363 16.55 -50.63 1.84
CA SER A 363 16.41 -51.77 2.77
C SER A 363 16.92 -52.99 1.99
N ALA A 364 18.23 -53.26 2.00
CA ALA A 364 19.02 -54.00 3.01
C ALA A 364 19.06 -55.50 2.67
N PRO A 365 20.21 -56.18 2.92
CA PRO A 365 20.58 -57.47 2.32
C PRO A 365 19.78 -58.68 2.79
#